data_AF-A0A813E0Z8-F1
#
_entry.id   AF-A0A813E0Z8-F1
#
_cell.length_a   1.000
_cell.length_b   1.000
_cell.length_c   1.000
_cell.angle_alpha   90.00
_cell.angle_beta   90.00
_cell.angle_gamma   90.00
#
_symmetry.space_group_name_H-M   'P 1'
#
loop_
_entity.id
_entity.type
_entity.pdbx_description
1 polymer ?
#
loop_
_entity_poly.entity_id
_entity_poly.type
_entity_poly.pdbx_seq_one_letter_code
_entity_poly.pdbx_strand_id
1 'polypeptide(L)'
;IYELEAYNNAARARYDQQHVQVENLYEDFMLLCLACGCAWMSAQAMFEVACRCLRGESTRWYSNGNLLVARSLAASVLALLVPPLALAAQKSRYINGHSRLSAFMQLLKKALPMTIGWAWKDLLAQLTRWSEEDKGVPPYVIRPVIAVGITVYVASLLHIPQVKAALKEGQHSQGTLLQRYLCLSGSYMLAVGYSYNQFVRYLVMLVTDEISKDAEIYAILHVVVQAFYFSALSVAIMRITTWWSAREDGLIHDMEVRERQRETSNKPNKIKSHPDSHIVMDGVQIELGEVFVHGLAFVYAWGLYDLLQSFFFPVLMSCPSWKTCDFRKNFLFALIVTIFSFIFTGLERSAKKKTKAGQSAQLLITTALSLTCIWSWSNFYSTILSRFTSTWTRLYPSNVLTVLGWHLFFTLVAWLFMSALYYKELDRLRIARRTREELNQQHPLEHMDLEGILEEIQ
;
A
#
# COMPACT_ATOMS: atom_id res chain seq x y z
N ILE A 1 6.04 -46.00 18.58
CA ILE A 1 7.03 -45.50 17.58
C ILE A 1 6.30 -44.85 16.40
N TYR A 2 5.47 -45.57 15.64
CA TYR A 2 4.69 -44.98 14.53
C TYR A 2 3.88 -43.70 14.86
N GLU A 3 3.20 -43.63 16.01
CA GLU A 3 2.46 -42.41 16.41
C GLU A 3 3.39 -41.23 16.73
N LEU A 4 4.56 -41.49 17.31
CA LEU A 4 5.58 -40.47 17.60
C LEU A 4 6.21 -39.95 16.30
N GLU A 5 6.47 -40.82 15.34
CA GLU A 5 6.95 -40.45 14.01
C GLU A 5 5.92 -39.62 13.25
N ALA A 6 4.65 -40.05 13.25
CA ALA A 6 3.55 -39.29 12.66
C ALA A 6 3.41 -37.91 13.30
N TYR A 7 3.52 -37.83 14.63
CA TYR A 7 3.48 -36.56 15.36
C TYR A 7 4.66 -35.65 15.01
N ASN A 8 5.88 -36.18 14.98
CA ASN A 8 7.09 -35.43 14.63
C ASN A 8 7.05 -34.94 13.17
N ASN A 9 6.61 -35.77 12.24
CA ASN A 9 6.43 -35.40 10.83
C ASN A 9 5.38 -34.29 10.69
N ALA A 10 4.26 -34.40 11.40
CA ALA A 10 3.24 -33.34 11.44
C ALA A 10 3.76 -32.04 12.08
N ALA A 11 4.60 -32.14 13.12
CA ALA A 11 5.20 -30.97 13.77
C ALA A 11 6.20 -30.25 12.84
N ARG A 12 7.05 -30.99 12.13
CA ARG A 12 7.99 -30.43 11.13
C ARG A 12 7.26 -29.84 9.92
N ALA A 13 6.25 -30.54 9.37
CA ALA A 13 5.44 -30.00 8.28
C ALA A 13 4.77 -28.67 8.66
N ARG A 14 4.25 -28.57 9.89
CA ARG A 14 3.68 -27.31 10.42
C ARG A 14 4.75 -26.22 10.58
N TYR A 15 5.96 -26.59 11.00
CA TYR A 15 7.09 -25.67 11.13
C TYR A 15 7.52 -25.12 9.77
N ASP A 16 7.67 -25.98 8.77
CA ASP A 16 8.02 -25.58 7.40
C ASP A 16 6.95 -24.69 6.78
N GLN A 17 5.67 -25.05 6.95
CA GLN A 17 4.56 -24.22 6.49
C GLN A 17 4.57 -22.84 7.15
N GLN A 18 4.86 -22.75 8.45
CA GLN A 18 4.99 -21.48 9.17
C GLN A 18 6.15 -20.64 8.63
N HIS A 19 7.31 -21.24 8.38
CA HIS A 19 8.47 -20.53 7.81
C HIS A 19 8.19 -20.00 6.41
N VAL A 20 7.57 -20.80 5.55
CA VAL A 20 7.19 -20.37 4.19
C VAL A 20 6.20 -19.20 4.26
N GLN A 21 5.21 -19.26 5.15
CA GLN A 21 4.27 -18.14 5.34
C GLN A 21 4.97 -16.87 5.82
N VAL A 22 5.93 -16.99 6.74
CA VAL A 22 6.71 -15.86 7.26
C VAL A 22 7.59 -15.23 6.17
N GLU A 23 8.25 -16.05 5.36
CA GLU A 23 9.05 -15.57 4.23
C GLU A 23 8.21 -14.84 3.19
N ASN A 24 7.06 -15.40 2.83
CA ASN A 24 6.13 -14.78 1.88
C ASN A 24 5.62 -13.44 2.42
N LEU A 25 5.26 -13.37 3.71
CA LEU A 25 4.83 -12.12 4.34
C LEU A 25 5.94 -11.06 4.32
N TYR A 26 7.19 -11.46 4.55
CA TYR A 26 8.34 -10.54 4.46
C TYR A 26 8.58 -10.06 3.04
N GLU A 27 8.54 -10.98 2.07
CA GLU A 27 8.66 -10.68 0.64
C GLU A 27 7.59 -9.66 0.21
N ASP A 28 6.33 -9.89 0.60
CA ASP A 28 5.21 -9.01 0.31
C ASP A 28 5.36 -7.64 0.99
N PHE A 29 5.76 -7.59 2.26
CA PHE A 29 6.03 -6.35 2.98
C PHE A 29 7.11 -5.52 2.26
N MET A 30 8.23 -6.15 1.90
CA MET A 30 9.34 -5.49 1.22
C MET A 30 8.94 -5.02 -0.17
N LEU A 31 8.29 -5.88 -0.96
CA LEU A 31 7.80 -5.55 -2.29
C LEU A 31 6.83 -4.36 -2.23
N LEU A 32 5.87 -4.38 -1.30
CA LEU A 32 4.90 -3.31 -1.12
C LEU A 32 5.58 -2.00 -0.70
N CYS A 33 6.53 -2.07 0.24
CA CYS A 33 7.30 -0.93 0.72
C CYS A 33 8.10 -0.26 -0.41
N LEU A 34 8.86 -1.06 -1.15
CA LEU A 34 9.69 -0.53 -2.23
C LEU A 34 8.83 -0.05 -3.41
N ALA A 35 7.76 -0.78 -3.75
CA ALA A 35 6.87 -0.43 -4.86
C ALA A 35 6.13 0.88 -4.62
N CYS A 36 5.60 1.10 -3.41
CA CYS A 36 4.89 2.34 -3.10
C CYS A 36 5.86 3.54 -3.01
N GLY A 37 7.11 3.34 -2.55
CA GLY A 37 8.15 4.37 -2.66
C GLY A 37 8.46 4.76 -4.10
N CYS A 38 8.69 3.77 -4.97
CA CYS A 38 8.86 3.95 -6.41
C CYS A 38 7.67 4.65 -7.06
N ALA A 39 6.45 4.25 -6.70
CA ALA A 39 5.21 4.83 -7.20
C ALA A 39 5.06 6.31 -6.82
N TRP A 40 5.34 6.65 -5.56
CA TRP A 40 5.30 8.03 -5.08
C TRP A 40 6.29 8.90 -5.86
N MET A 41 7.53 8.45 -6.04
CA MET A 41 8.55 9.20 -6.77
C MET A 41 8.18 9.39 -8.24
N SER A 42 7.67 8.36 -8.90
CA SER A 42 7.17 8.47 -10.28
C SER A 42 6.02 9.48 -10.41
N ALA A 43 5.09 9.49 -9.44
CA ALA A 43 4.00 10.45 -9.42
C ALA A 43 4.50 11.90 -9.23
N GLN A 44 5.47 12.13 -8.33
CA GLN A 44 6.08 13.45 -8.16
C GLN A 44 6.87 13.88 -9.40
N ALA A 45 7.66 12.99 -10.01
CA ALA A 45 8.41 13.28 -11.21
C ALA A 45 7.49 13.71 -12.36
N MET A 46 6.37 13.01 -12.56
CA MET A 46 5.37 13.39 -13.57
C MET A 46 4.70 14.73 -13.27
N PHE A 47 4.43 15.03 -12.00
CA PHE A 47 3.92 16.35 -11.62
C PHE A 47 4.92 17.47 -11.91
N GLU A 48 6.20 17.27 -11.63
CA GLU A 48 7.24 18.25 -11.94
C GLU A 48 7.38 18.47 -13.44
N VAL A 49 7.33 17.39 -14.24
CA VAL A 49 7.28 17.49 -15.71
C VAL A 49 6.07 18.34 -16.14
N ALA A 50 4.88 18.04 -15.62
CA ALA A 50 3.65 18.79 -15.94
C ALA A 50 3.75 20.27 -15.56
N CYS A 51 4.29 20.59 -14.38
CA CYS A 51 4.52 21.97 -13.95
C CYS A 51 5.43 22.72 -14.93
N ARG A 52 6.49 22.08 -15.43
CA ARG A 52 7.43 22.72 -16.36
C ARG A 52 6.81 22.93 -17.74
N CYS A 53 6.07 21.96 -18.25
CA CYS A 53 5.36 22.09 -19.51
C CYS A 53 4.36 23.26 -19.49
N LEU A 54 3.67 23.47 -18.36
CA LEU A 54 2.65 24.52 -18.23
C LEU A 54 3.20 25.90 -17.84
N ARG A 55 4.30 25.94 -17.07
CA ARG A 55 4.89 27.18 -16.56
C ARG A 55 5.57 28.01 -17.65
N GLY A 56 6.20 27.35 -18.62
CA GLY A 56 7.13 28.03 -19.53
C GLY A 56 8.23 28.76 -18.75
N GLU A 57 8.50 30.02 -19.10
CA GLU A 57 9.52 30.86 -18.46
C GLU A 57 9.00 31.68 -17.26
N SER A 58 7.70 31.70 -16.99
CA SER A 58 7.12 32.60 -15.98
C SER A 58 7.51 32.22 -14.55
N THR A 59 8.02 33.17 -13.76
CA THR A 59 8.39 32.96 -12.34
C THR A 59 7.21 33.03 -11.37
N ARG A 60 6.08 33.64 -11.76
CA ARG A 60 4.88 33.83 -10.91
C ARG A 60 3.84 32.72 -11.00
N TRP A 61 4.20 31.55 -11.53
CA TRP A 61 3.22 30.52 -11.91
C TRP A 61 2.65 29.69 -10.75
N TYR A 62 3.18 29.79 -9.53
CA TYR A 62 2.82 28.91 -8.40
C TYR A 62 1.52 29.28 -7.65
N SER A 63 0.46 29.67 -8.36
CA SER A 63 -0.88 29.80 -7.75
C SER A 63 -1.50 28.40 -7.53
N ASN A 64 -2.38 28.24 -6.55
CA ASN A 64 -3.02 26.95 -6.30
C ASN A 64 -3.84 26.46 -7.50
N GLY A 65 -4.45 27.37 -8.25
CA GLY A 65 -5.16 27.05 -9.49
C GLY A 65 -4.24 26.46 -10.56
N ASN A 66 -3.07 27.05 -10.78
CA ASN A 66 -2.10 26.53 -11.74
C ASN A 66 -1.56 25.16 -11.32
N LEU A 67 -1.26 25.00 -10.03
CA LEU A 67 -0.83 23.71 -9.47
C LEU A 67 -1.91 22.64 -9.61
N LEU A 68 -3.19 23.01 -9.48
CA LEU A 68 -4.32 22.13 -9.72
C LEU A 68 -4.34 21.65 -11.18
N VAL A 69 -4.14 22.55 -12.14
CA VAL A 69 -4.05 22.18 -13.56
C VAL A 69 -2.87 21.24 -13.82
N ALA A 70 -1.69 21.50 -13.25
CA ALA A 70 -0.54 20.60 -13.36
C ALA A 70 -0.79 19.21 -12.75
N ARG A 71 -1.41 19.14 -11.56
CA ARG A 71 -1.76 17.85 -10.94
C ARG A 71 -2.79 17.09 -11.77
N SER A 72 -3.78 17.78 -12.33
CA SER A 72 -4.78 17.20 -13.23
C SER A 72 -4.14 16.64 -14.50
N LEU A 73 -3.22 17.39 -15.12
CA LEU A 73 -2.48 16.95 -16.30
C LEU A 73 -1.62 15.72 -15.96
N ALA A 74 -0.87 15.75 -14.85
CA ALA A 74 -0.02 14.64 -14.43
C ALA A 74 -0.84 13.37 -14.14
N ALA A 75 -1.96 13.49 -13.43
CA ALA A 75 -2.85 12.36 -13.15
C ALA A 75 -3.47 11.79 -14.44
N SER A 76 -3.87 12.65 -15.38
CA SER A 76 -4.43 12.24 -16.67
C SER A 76 -3.40 11.51 -17.54
N VAL A 77 -2.18 12.06 -17.64
CA VAL A 77 -1.08 11.43 -18.38
C VAL A 77 -0.72 10.07 -17.76
N LEU A 78 -0.66 9.97 -16.43
CA LEU A 78 -0.41 8.70 -15.76
C LEU A 78 -1.54 7.69 -15.98
N ALA A 79 -2.81 8.11 -15.92
CA ALA A 79 -3.95 7.24 -16.22
C ALA A 79 -3.91 6.69 -17.65
N LEU A 80 -3.37 7.45 -18.61
CA LEU A 80 -3.17 7.02 -20.00
C LEU A 80 -1.93 6.12 -20.19
N LEU A 81 -0.80 6.44 -19.54
CA LEU A 81 0.47 5.74 -19.77
C LEU A 81 0.60 4.44 -18.96
N VAL A 82 0.03 4.38 -17.77
CA VAL A 82 0.23 3.24 -16.86
C VAL A 82 -0.36 1.92 -17.41
N PRO A 83 -1.59 1.86 -17.98
CA PRO A 83 -2.12 0.60 -18.50
C PRO A 83 -1.28 -0.02 -19.63
N PRO A 84 -0.81 0.74 -20.66
CA PRO A 84 0.14 0.24 -21.64
C PRO A 84 1.46 -0.24 -21.03
N LEU A 85 2.03 0.52 -20.09
CA LEU A 85 3.28 0.15 -19.40
C LEU A 85 3.11 -1.13 -18.57
N ALA A 86 1.97 -1.29 -17.91
CA ALA A 86 1.65 -2.49 -17.14
C ALA A 86 1.49 -3.71 -18.04
N LEU A 87 0.89 -3.54 -19.22
CA LEU A 87 0.80 -4.59 -20.23
C LEU A 87 2.18 -4.97 -20.78
N ALA A 88 3.01 -3.99 -21.12
CA ALA A 88 4.39 -4.23 -21.57
C ALA A 88 5.21 -4.95 -20.49
N ALA A 89 5.09 -4.51 -19.23
CA ALA A 89 5.76 -5.14 -18.12
C ALA A 89 5.30 -6.59 -17.89
N GLN A 90 4.03 -6.89 -18.12
CA GLN A 90 3.51 -8.25 -18.05
C GLN A 90 4.08 -9.16 -19.14
N LYS A 91 4.18 -8.69 -20.39
CA LYS A 91 4.77 -9.48 -21.50
C LYS A 91 6.23 -9.86 -21.25
N SER A 92 6.95 -9.10 -20.43
CA SER A 92 8.30 -9.43 -19.96
C SER A 92 8.37 -10.69 -19.07
N ARG A 93 7.26 -11.36 -18.76
CA ARG A 93 7.23 -12.66 -18.06
C ARG A 93 8.04 -13.77 -18.73
N TYR A 94 8.33 -13.66 -20.03
CA TYR A 94 9.20 -14.61 -20.73
C TYR A 94 10.69 -14.52 -20.35
N ILE A 95 11.07 -13.55 -19.51
CA ILE A 95 12.39 -13.54 -18.88
C ILE A 95 12.36 -14.54 -17.72
N ASN A 96 12.42 -15.82 -18.08
CA ASN A 96 12.63 -16.91 -17.14
C ASN A 96 14.02 -16.72 -16.53
N GLY A 97 14.07 -16.14 -15.33
CA GLY A 97 15.33 -15.93 -14.65
C GLY A 97 15.23 -15.11 -13.38
N HIS A 98 16.05 -15.48 -12.41
CA HIS A 98 16.27 -14.79 -11.14
C HIS A 98 17.08 -13.49 -11.29
N SER A 99 16.99 -12.83 -12.45
CA SER A 99 17.83 -11.69 -12.80
C SER A 99 17.41 -10.40 -12.08
N ARG A 100 18.34 -9.43 -12.04
CA ARG A 100 18.04 -8.06 -11.58
C ARG A 100 16.90 -7.41 -12.36
N LEU A 101 16.82 -7.70 -13.66
CA LEU A 101 15.74 -7.22 -14.52
C LEU A 101 14.39 -7.82 -14.09
N SER A 102 14.34 -9.11 -13.74
CA SER A 102 13.11 -9.73 -13.22
C SER A 102 12.62 -9.06 -11.94
N ALA A 103 13.53 -8.80 -10.98
CA ALA A 103 13.22 -8.08 -9.75
C ALA A 103 12.71 -6.65 -10.03
N PHE A 104 13.37 -5.91 -10.92
CA PHE A 104 12.92 -4.59 -11.38
C PHE A 104 11.51 -4.64 -11.97
N MET A 105 11.23 -5.62 -12.84
CA MET A 105 9.93 -5.75 -13.50
C MET A 105 8.81 -6.15 -12.52
N GLN A 106 9.11 -6.95 -11.49
CA GLN A 106 8.16 -7.23 -10.41
C GLN A 106 7.83 -5.98 -9.61
N LEU A 107 8.86 -5.20 -9.25
CA LEU A 107 8.69 -3.93 -8.55
C LEU A 107 7.86 -2.94 -9.38
N LEU A 108 8.19 -2.80 -10.67
CA LEU A 108 7.47 -1.94 -11.61
C LEU A 108 6.01 -2.34 -11.74
N LYS A 109 5.69 -3.63 -11.89
CA LYS A 109 4.31 -4.13 -11.95
C LYS A 109 3.49 -3.73 -10.72
N LYS A 110 4.09 -3.79 -9.54
CA LYS A 110 3.42 -3.43 -8.28
C LYS A 110 3.30 -1.91 -8.11
N ALA A 111 4.32 -1.16 -8.53
CA ALA A 111 4.39 0.30 -8.40
C ALA A 111 3.45 1.06 -9.37
N LEU A 112 3.25 0.53 -10.58
CA LEU A 112 2.45 1.18 -11.63
C LEU A 112 1.02 1.57 -11.19
N PRO A 113 0.16 0.66 -10.71
CA PRO A 113 -1.19 1.04 -10.24
C PRO A 113 -1.14 1.99 -9.04
N MET A 114 -0.17 1.82 -8.14
CA MET A 114 0.03 2.72 -7.00
C MET A 114 0.38 4.15 -7.44
N THR A 115 1.08 4.30 -8.57
CA THR A 115 1.50 5.61 -9.09
C THR A 115 0.27 6.45 -9.47
N ILE A 116 -0.76 5.81 -10.01
CA ILE A 116 -2.06 6.44 -10.29
C ILE A 116 -2.75 6.83 -8.99
N GLY A 117 -2.80 5.93 -8.01
CA GLY A 117 -3.37 6.23 -6.69
C GLY A 117 -2.72 7.47 -6.07
N TRP A 118 -1.40 7.56 -6.12
CA TRP A 118 -0.63 8.71 -5.65
C TRP A 118 -0.95 10.01 -6.41
N ALA A 119 -1.02 9.95 -7.73
CA ALA A 119 -1.35 11.12 -8.55
C ALA A 119 -2.75 11.66 -8.25
N TRP A 120 -3.74 10.77 -8.07
CA TRP A 120 -5.10 11.14 -7.69
C TRP A 120 -5.19 11.70 -6.27
N LYS A 121 -4.48 11.08 -5.32
CA LYS A 121 -4.38 11.60 -3.95
C LYS A 121 -3.79 13.02 -3.93
N ASP A 122 -2.75 13.30 -4.73
CA ASP A 122 -2.16 14.63 -4.82
C ASP A 122 -3.06 15.64 -5.57
N LEU A 123 -3.82 15.18 -6.57
CA LEU A 123 -4.85 15.98 -7.22
C LEU A 123 -5.94 16.42 -6.23
N LEU A 124 -6.48 15.49 -5.43
CA LEU A 124 -7.47 15.82 -4.40
C LEU A 124 -6.90 16.75 -3.33
N ALA A 125 -5.64 16.53 -2.92
CA ALA A 125 -4.95 17.42 -1.99
C ALA A 125 -4.88 18.86 -2.53
N GLN A 126 -4.56 19.01 -3.81
CA GLN A 126 -4.47 20.32 -4.46
C GLN A 126 -5.84 20.95 -4.69
N LEU A 127 -6.86 20.15 -5.03
CA LEU A 127 -8.25 20.60 -5.15
C LEU A 127 -8.78 21.15 -3.82
N THR A 128 -8.46 20.45 -2.73
CA THR A 128 -8.82 20.88 -1.37
C THR A 128 -8.16 22.22 -1.05
N ARG A 129 -6.84 22.37 -1.26
CA ARG A 129 -6.13 23.64 -1.03
C ARG A 129 -6.64 24.78 -1.89
N TRP A 130 -6.85 24.55 -3.19
CA TRP A 130 -7.38 25.57 -4.08
C TRP A 130 -8.76 26.06 -3.64
N SER A 131 -9.62 25.14 -3.19
CA SER A 131 -10.96 25.50 -2.71
C SER A 131 -10.91 26.25 -1.36
N GLU A 132 -10.04 25.85 -0.44
CA GLU A 132 -9.88 26.47 0.88
C GLU A 132 -9.21 27.85 0.76
N GLU A 133 -8.06 27.92 0.11
CA GLU A 133 -7.19 29.11 0.09
C GLU A 133 -7.59 30.13 -0.98
N ASP A 134 -7.86 29.69 -2.22
CA ASP A 134 -8.14 30.63 -3.33
C ASP A 134 -9.63 30.99 -3.43
N LYS A 135 -10.53 30.06 -3.04
CA LYS A 135 -11.98 30.29 -3.10
C LYS A 135 -12.59 30.64 -1.74
N GLY A 136 -11.84 30.52 -0.65
CA GLY A 136 -12.33 30.81 0.69
C GLY A 136 -13.44 29.88 1.15
N VAL A 137 -13.57 28.67 0.57
CA VAL A 137 -14.59 27.71 0.99
C VAL A 137 -14.17 27.13 2.33
N PRO A 138 -15.03 27.17 3.36
CA PRO A 138 -14.65 26.68 4.68
C PRO A 138 -14.28 25.18 4.66
N PRO A 139 -13.21 24.78 5.38
CA PRO A 139 -12.74 23.37 5.40
C PRO A 139 -13.82 22.35 5.82
N TYR A 140 -14.70 22.73 6.76
CA TYR A 140 -15.81 21.89 7.22
C TYR A 140 -16.86 21.61 6.14
N VAL A 141 -16.90 22.41 5.06
CA VAL A 141 -17.79 22.18 3.91
C VAL A 141 -17.06 21.39 2.84
N ILE A 142 -15.89 21.85 2.40
CA ILE A 142 -15.24 21.30 1.21
C ILE A 142 -14.67 19.89 1.44
N ARG A 143 -14.07 19.62 2.60
CA ARG A 143 -13.47 18.31 2.88
C ARG A 143 -14.48 17.16 2.89
N PRO A 144 -15.65 17.25 3.57
CA PRO A 144 -16.66 16.20 3.48
C PRO A 144 -17.30 16.12 2.10
N VAL A 145 -17.50 17.24 1.40
CA VAL A 145 -18.01 17.24 0.01
C VAL A 145 -17.06 16.49 -0.93
N ILE A 146 -15.75 16.73 -0.84
CA ILE A 146 -14.75 16.00 -1.63
C ILE A 146 -14.74 14.51 -1.25
N ALA A 147 -14.78 14.19 0.05
CA ALA A 147 -14.75 12.81 0.52
C ALA A 147 -15.97 11.99 0.07
N VAL A 148 -17.18 12.54 0.23
CA VAL A 148 -18.41 11.92 -0.26
C VAL A 148 -18.41 11.87 -1.79
N GLY A 149 -18.02 12.96 -2.46
CA GLY A 149 -17.98 13.05 -3.92
C GLY A 149 -17.08 12.00 -4.56
N ILE A 150 -15.84 11.83 -4.07
CA ILE A 150 -14.94 10.80 -4.59
C ILE A 150 -15.44 9.38 -4.25
N THR A 151 -16.06 9.18 -3.08
CA THR A 151 -16.66 7.89 -2.71
C THR A 151 -17.78 7.51 -3.67
N VAL A 152 -18.71 8.43 -3.93
CA VAL A 152 -19.82 8.21 -4.87
C VAL A 152 -19.30 7.99 -6.28
N TYR A 153 -18.29 8.75 -6.71
CA TYR A 153 -17.66 8.56 -8.02
C TYR A 153 -17.05 7.17 -8.17
N VAL A 154 -16.22 6.75 -7.21
CA VAL A 154 -15.57 5.42 -7.26
C VAL A 154 -16.60 4.31 -7.15
N ALA A 155 -17.59 4.42 -6.26
CA ALA A 155 -18.68 3.46 -6.15
C ALA A 155 -19.45 3.34 -7.47
N SER A 156 -19.77 4.47 -8.11
CA SER A 156 -20.46 4.49 -9.40
C SER A 156 -19.66 3.77 -10.49
N LEU A 157 -18.35 3.99 -10.56
CA LEU A 157 -17.47 3.28 -11.49
C LEU A 157 -17.45 1.77 -11.20
N LEU A 158 -17.36 1.38 -9.93
CA LEU A 158 -17.38 -0.02 -9.51
C LEU A 158 -18.74 -0.69 -9.74
N HIS A 159 -19.83 0.07 -9.87
CA HIS A 159 -21.14 -0.45 -10.22
C HIS A 159 -21.29 -0.79 -11.72
N ILE A 160 -20.41 -0.28 -12.59
CA ILE A 160 -20.45 -0.57 -14.03
C ILE A 160 -20.11 -2.06 -14.27
N PRO A 161 -20.98 -2.85 -14.93
CA PRO A 161 -20.77 -4.29 -15.11
C PRO A 161 -19.45 -4.65 -15.80
N GLN A 162 -19.02 -3.84 -16.78
CA GLN A 162 -17.75 -4.04 -17.50
C GLN A 162 -16.53 -3.84 -16.57
N VAL A 163 -16.60 -2.88 -15.65
CA VAL A 163 -15.56 -2.64 -14.65
C VAL A 163 -15.48 -3.81 -13.69
N LYS A 164 -16.63 -4.32 -13.21
CA LYS A 164 -16.69 -5.52 -12.36
C LYS A 164 -16.09 -6.74 -13.05
N ALA A 165 -16.48 -7.01 -14.29
CA ALA A 165 -15.94 -8.12 -15.07
C ALA A 165 -14.42 -7.98 -15.28
N ALA A 166 -13.95 -6.77 -15.59
CA ALA A 166 -12.53 -6.50 -15.76
C ALA A 166 -11.72 -6.64 -14.46
N LEU A 167 -12.26 -6.24 -13.32
CA LEU A 167 -11.60 -6.42 -12.01
C LEU A 167 -11.44 -7.89 -11.67
N LYS A 168 -12.47 -8.70 -11.94
CA LYS A 168 -12.44 -10.15 -11.79
C LYS A 168 -11.39 -10.82 -12.66
N GLU A 169 -11.35 -10.45 -13.94
CA GLU A 169 -10.39 -11.02 -14.90
C GLU A 169 -8.98 -10.45 -14.74
N GLY A 170 -8.85 -9.23 -14.21
CA GLY A 170 -7.61 -8.44 -14.16
C GLY A 170 -6.54 -9.00 -13.23
N GLN A 171 -6.90 -9.87 -12.29
CA GLN A 171 -5.93 -10.66 -11.51
C GLN A 171 -5.25 -11.75 -12.36
N HIS A 172 -5.93 -12.24 -13.40
CA HIS A 172 -5.37 -13.22 -14.32
C HIS A 172 -4.53 -12.56 -15.41
N SER A 173 -3.39 -13.17 -15.69
CA SER A 173 -2.25 -12.51 -16.31
C SER A 173 -2.31 -12.28 -17.82
N GLN A 174 -3.50 -12.24 -18.41
CA GLN A 174 -3.70 -12.11 -19.86
C GLN A 174 -4.68 -11.00 -20.24
N GLY A 175 -4.97 -10.08 -19.31
CA GLY A 175 -5.94 -9.03 -19.56
C GLY A 175 -5.58 -8.11 -20.75
N THR A 176 -6.57 -7.79 -21.56
CA THR A 176 -6.50 -6.83 -22.68
C THR A 176 -6.18 -5.42 -22.17
N LEU A 177 -5.74 -4.53 -23.07
CA LEU A 177 -5.49 -3.13 -22.71
C LEU A 177 -6.76 -2.45 -22.16
N LEU A 178 -7.93 -2.74 -22.73
CA LEU A 178 -9.21 -2.22 -22.28
C LEU A 178 -9.54 -2.62 -20.84
N GLN A 179 -9.37 -3.91 -20.50
CA GLN A 179 -9.59 -4.38 -19.11
C GLN A 179 -8.69 -3.62 -18.12
N ARG A 180 -7.43 -3.35 -18.49
CA ARG A 180 -6.51 -2.58 -17.62
C ARG A 180 -6.96 -1.15 -17.38
N TYR A 181 -7.57 -0.51 -18.38
CA TYR A 181 -8.20 0.81 -18.20
C TYR A 181 -9.41 0.74 -17.27
N LEU A 182 -10.23 -0.31 -17.37
CA LEU A 182 -11.39 -0.50 -16.50
C LEU A 182 -10.98 -0.77 -15.04
N CYS A 183 -9.87 -1.47 -14.80
CA CYS A 183 -9.32 -1.72 -13.47
C CYS A 183 -8.70 -0.49 -12.79
N LEU A 184 -8.56 0.64 -13.48
CA LEU A 184 -8.01 1.88 -12.91
C LEU A 184 -8.82 2.36 -11.70
N SER A 185 -10.13 2.12 -11.71
CA SER A 185 -11.05 2.47 -10.63
C SER A 185 -10.60 1.92 -9.26
N GLY A 186 -10.01 0.71 -9.22
CA GLY A 186 -9.47 0.13 -7.98
C GLY A 186 -8.28 0.90 -7.40
N SER A 187 -7.55 1.65 -8.24
CA SER A 187 -6.41 2.46 -7.79
C SER A 187 -6.84 3.76 -7.11
N TYR A 188 -8.10 4.16 -7.24
CA TYR A 188 -8.64 5.40 -6.64
C TYR A 188 -8.96 5.26 -5.15
N MET A 189 -8.91 4.05 -4.59
CA MET A 189 -9.15 3.81 -3.16
C MET A 189 -8.19 4.59 -2.26
N LEU A 190 -6.95 4.80 -2.70
CA LEU A 190 -5.99 5.64 -1.97
C LEU A 190 -6.51 7.08 -1.84
N ALA A 191 -7.13 7.61 -2.90
CA ALA A 191 -7.66 8.96 -2.93
C ALA A 191 -8.91 9.09 -2.04
N VAL A 192 -9.77 8.06 -2.01
CA VAL A 192 -10.90 7.95 -1.07
C VAL A 192 -10.38 7.96 0.37
N GLY A 193 -9.45 7.08 0.73
CA GLY A 193 -8.88 7.02 2.07
C GLY A 193 -8.21 8.33 2.50
N TYR A 194 -7.49 8.98 1.59
CA TYR A 194 -6.90 10.30 1.82
C TYR A 194 -7.95 11.37 2.14
N SER A 195 -9.04 11.41 1.37
CA SER A 195 -10.09 12.44 1.52
C SER A 195 -10.80 12.35 2.88
N TYR A 196 -11.14 11.13 3.33
CA TYR A 196 -11.67 10.93 4.68
C TYR A 196 -10.64 11.31 5.74
N ASN A 197 -9.36 10.96 5.56
CA ASN A 197 -8.34 11.37 6.51
C ASN A 197 -8.21 12.90 6.62
N GLN A 198 -8.32 13.64 5.50
CA GLN A 198 -8.31 15.12 5.54
C GLN A 198 -9.50 15.69 6.31
N PHE A 199 -10.68 15.10 6.12
CA PHE A 199 -11.87 15.47 6.88
C PHE A 199 -11.69 15.20 8.38
N VAL A 200 -11.20 14.03 8.77
CA VAL A 200 -11.02 13.74 10.20
C VAL A 200 -9.90 14.57 10.83
N ARG A 201 -8.78 14.79 10.12
CA ARG A 201 -7.74 15.71 10.59
C ARG A 201 -8.27 17.11 10.85
N TYR A 202 -9.22 17.57 10.04
CA TYR A 202 -9.88 18.84 10.30
C TYR A 202 -10.65 18.82 11.63
N LEU A 203 -11.39 17.76 11.91
CA LEU A 203 -12.11 17.61 13.19
C LEU A 203 -11.15 17.55 14.38
N VAL A 204 -10.02 16.84 14.25
CA VAL A 204 -8.97 16.80 15.28
C VAL A 204 -8.41 18.20 15.54
N MET A 205 -8.06 18.93 14.48
CA MET A 205 -7.53 20.30 14.60
C MET A 205 -8.56 21.25 15.23
N LEU A 206 -9.84 21.15 14.86
CA LEU A 206 -10.91 21.97 15.41
C LEU A 206 -11.02 21.79 16.94
N VAL A 207 -11.01 20.54 17.42
CA VAL A 207 -11.06 20.24 18.85
C VAL A 207 -9.82 20.75 19.57
N THR A 208 -8.62 20.61 18.99
CA THR A 208 -7.38 21.03 19.65
C THR A 208 -7.22 22.55 19.70
N ASP A 209 -7.61 23.26 18.64
CA ASP A 209 -7.51 24.71 18.53
C ASP A 209 -8.44 25.43 19.53
N GLU A 210 -9.58 24.84 19.86
CA GLU A 210 -10.53 25.40 20.83
C GLU A 210 -10.04 25.30 22.29
N ILE A 211 -9.25 24.28 22.62
CA ILE A 211 -8.92 23.94 24.01
C ILE A 211 -7.72 24.72 24.53
N SER A 212 -6.67 24.95 23.73
CA SER A 212 -5.46 25.66 24.20
C SER A 212 -4.77 26.47 23.12
N LYS A 213 -4.36 27.69 23.46
CA LYS A 213 -3.49 28.55 22.65
C LYS A 213 -2.01 28.45 23.04
N ASP A 214 -1.70 27.83 24.18
CA ASP A 214 -0.32 27.59 24.61
C ASP A 214 0.30 26.49 23.74
N ALA A 215 1.46 26.76 23.16
CA ALA A 215 2.09 25.88 22.17
C ALA A 215 2.53 24.52 22.73
N GLU A 216 2.97 24.46 23.99
CA GLU A 216 3.40 23.21 24.62
C GLU A 216 2.20 22.35 24.99
N ILE A 217 1.19 22.97 25.60
CA ILE A 217 -0.08 22.30 25.94
C ILE A 217 -0.78 21.83 24.66
N TYR A 218 -0.78 22.65 23.61
CA TYR A 218 -1.33 22.32 22.30
C TYR A 218 -0.69 21.07 21.70
N ALA A 219 0.65 20.97 21.74
CA ALA A 219 1.36 19.82 21.19
C ALA A 219 0.99 18.51 21.91
N ILE A 220 0.94 18.52 23.25
CA ILE A 220 0.56 17.35 24.04
C ILE A 220 -0.90 16.98 23.79
N LEU A 221 -1.80 17.97 23.83
CA LEU A 221 -3.22 17.76 23.60
C LEU A 221 -3.49 17.19 22.20
N HIS A 222 -2.81 17.72 21.17
CA HIS A 222 -2.91 17.23 19.81
C HIS A 222 -2.51 15.75 19.71
N VAL A 223 -1.46 15.32 20.42
CA VAL A 223 -1.10 13.89 20.50
C VAL A 223 -2.18 13.07 21.19
N VAL A 224 -2.74 13.54 22.30
CA VAL A 224 -3.80 12.82 23.03
C VAL A 224 -5.05 12.65 22.17
N VAL A 225 -5.52 13.73 21.52
CA VAL A 225 -6.69 13.68 20.62
C VAL A 225 -6.41 12.78 19.42
N GLN A 226 -5.21 12.88 18.82
CA GLN A 226 -4.81 12.01 17.71
C GLN A 226 -4.71 10.54 18.12
N ALA A 227 -4.25 10.25 19.34
CA ALA A 227 -4.17 8.89 19.89
C ALA A 227 -5.56 8.30 20.15
N PHE A 228 -6.49 9.11 20.68
CA PHE A 228 -7.87 8.71 20.87
C PHE A 228 -8.55 8.43 19.52
N TYR A 229 -8.39 9.33 18.55
CA TYR A 229 -8.88 9.14 17.19
C TYR A 229 -8.32 7.86 16.57
N PHE A 230 -7.00 7.67 16.59
CA PHE A 230 -6.39 6.49 16.02
C PHE A 230 -6.89 5.22 16.72
N SER A 231 -7.04 5.21 18.04
CA SER A 231 -7.58 4.07 18.78
C SER A 231 -9.01 3.72 18.34
N ALA A 232 -9.89 4.73 18.24
CA ALA A 232 -11.27 4.53 17.77
C ALA A 232 -11.32 4.03 16.33
N LEU A 233 -10.50 4.62 15.45
CA LEU A 233 -10.34 4.21 14.05
C LEU A 233 -9.83 2.77 13.94
N SER A 234 -8.79 2.41 14.71
CA SER A 234 -8.22 1.06 14.73
C SER A 234 -9.26 0.04 15.16
N VAL A 235 -10.05 0.32 16.21
CA VAL A 235 -11.14 -0.58 16.64
C VAL A 235 -12.18 -0.73 15.54
N ALA A 236 -12.63 0.37 14.93
CA ALA A 236 -13.62 0.33 13.86
C ALA A 236 -13.13 -0.46 12.64
N ILE A 237 -11.92 -0.17 12.16
CA ILE A 237 -11.32 -0.88 11.02
C ILE A 237 -11.14 -2.36 11.34
N MET A 238 -10.60 -2.70 12.51
CA MET A 238 -10.43 -4.10 12.91
C MET A 238 -11.77 -4.83 12.98
N ARG A 239 -12.82 -4.21 13.51
CA ARG A 239 -14.18 -4.79 13.54
C ARG A 239 -14.73 -5.00 12.14
N ILE A 240 -14.58 -4.01 11.25
CA ILE A 240 -15.06 -4.10 9.87
C ILE A 240 -14.30 -5.17 9.09
N THR A 241 -12.96 -5.20 9.18
CA THR A 241 -12.13 -6.20 8.52
C THR A 241 -12.43 -7.60 9.04
N THR A 242 -12.56 -7.79 10.35
CA THR A 242 -12.89 -9.11 10.92
C THR A 242 -14.29 -9.56 10.56
N TRP A 243 -15.28 -8.66 10.58
CA TRP A 243 -16.63 -8.94 10.10
C TRP A 243 -16.65 -9.31 8.61
N TRP A 244 -15.91 -8.56 7.79
CA TRP A 244 -15.80 -8.83 6.36
C TRP A 244 -15.17 -10.19 6.09
N SER A 245 -14.03 -10.50 6.71
CA SER A 245 -13.36 -11.80 6.52
C SER A 245 -14.23 -12.97 6.99
N ALA A 246 -15.00 -12.82 8.07
CA ALA A 246 -15.96 -13.85 8.49
C ALA A 246 -17.10 -14.04 7.47
N ARG A 247 -17.56 -12.95 6.82
CA ARG A 247 -18.57 -13.00 5.77
C ARG A 247 -18.03 -13.64 4.49
N GLU A 248 -16.81 -13.28 4.09
CA GLU A 248 -16.10 -13.85 2.96
C GLU A 248 -15.95 -15.37 3.09
N ASP A 249 -15.62 -15.84 4.29
CA ASP A 249 -15.54 -17.27 4.58
C ASP A 249 -16.88 -17.99 4.39
N GLY A 250 -17.97 -17.37 4.84
CA GLY A 250 -19.32 -17.88 4.61
C GLY A 250 -19.65 -17.97 3.12
N LEU A 251 -19.32 -16.94 2.35
CA LEU A 251 -19.55 -16.92 0.91
C LEU A 251 -18.72 -17.98 0.16
N ILE A 252 -17.44 -18.14 0.50
CA ILE A 252 -16.57 -19.17 -0.10
C ILE A 252 -17.11 -20.56 0.22
N HIS A 253 -17.49 -20.81 1.47
CA HIS A 253 -18.06 -22.10 1.86
C HIS A 253 -19.37 -22.40 1.12
N ASP A 254 -20.26 -21.42 1.00
CA ASP A 254 -21.52 -21.56 0.25
C ASP A 254 -21.28 -21.84 -1.24
N MET A 255 -20.26 -21.22 -1.84
CA MET A 255 -19.85 -21.50 -3.22
C MET A 255 -19.34 -22.94 -3.37
N GLU A 256 -18.44 -23.40 -2.49
CA GLU A 256 -17.89 -24.76 -2.52
C GLU A 256 -18.99 -25.82 -2.33
N VAL A 257 -19.93 -25.59 -1.42
CA VAL A 257 -21.07 -26.50 -1.19
C VAL A 257 -21.95 -26.57 -2.43
N ARG A 258 -22.26 -25.44 -3.07
CA ARG A 258 -23.04 -25.39 -4.32
C ARG A 258 -22.31 -26.08 -5.47
N GLU A 259 -21.00 -25.95 -5.57
CA GLU A 259 -20.19 -26.60 -6.60
C GLU A 259 -20.22 -28.13 -6.43
N ARG A 260 -20.01 -28.63 -5.20
CA ARG A 260 -20.16 -30.06 -4.89
C ARG A 260 -21.56 -30.60 -5.17
N GLN A 261 -22.60 -29.80 -4.90
CA GLN A 261 -23.98 -30.17 -5.24
C GLN A 261 -24.21 -30.28 -6.76
N ARG A 262 -23.53 -29.46 -7.58
CA ARG A 262 -23.60 -29.56 -9.05
C ARG A 262 -22.90 -30.80 -9.55
N GLU A 263 -21.71 -31.09 -9.03
CA GLU A 263 -20.94 -32.29 -9.40
C GLU A 263 -21.70 -33.58 -9.07
N THR A 264 -22.42 -33.59 -7.94
CA THR A 264 -23.27 -34.72 -7.54
C THR A 264 -24.61 -34.77 -8.28
N SER A 265 -25.13 -33.63 -8.76
CA SER A 265 -26.39 -33.54 -9.53
C SER A 265 -26.22 -33.79 -11.03
N ASN A 266 -25.14 -34.46 -11.45
CA ASN A 266 -24.80 -34.80 -12.84
C ASN A 266 -25.81 -35.79 -13.51
N LYS A 267 -27.06 -35.39 -13.68
CA LYS A 267 -27.95 -35.94 -14.71
C LYS A 267 -27.66 -35.20 -16.02
N PRO A 268 -27.39 -35.92 -17.12
CA PRO A 268 -26.98 -35.33 -18.40
C PRO A 268 -28.19 -34.74 -19.14
N ASN A 269 -28.82 -33.72 -18.58
CA ASN A 269 -29.78 -32.92 -19.33
C ASN A 269 -29.07 -31.68 -19.86
N LYS A 270 -28.90 -31.66 -21.19
CA LYS A 270 -28.49 -30.52 -22.02
C LYS A 270 -29.50 -29.38 -21.89
N ILE A 271 -29.51 -28.69 -20.76
CA ILE A 271 -30.03 -27.35 -20.67
C ILE A 271 -28.80 -26.47 -20.62
N LYS A 272 -28.61 -25.63 -21.65
CA LYS A 272 -27.69 -24.49 -21.61
C LYS A 272 -28.18 -23.56 -20.51
N SER A 273 -27.92 -23.91 -19.25
CA SER A 273 -28.14 -23.01 -18.12
C SER A 273 -27.21 -21.83 -18.34
N HIS A 274 -27.79 -20.63 -18.41
CA HIS A 274 -27.04 -19.41 -18.26
C HIS A 274 -26.04 -19.57 -17.09
N PRO A 275 -24.79 -19.10 -17.23
CA PRO A 275 -23.86 -19.12 -16.11
C PRO A 275 -24.56 -18.44 -14.94
N ASP A 276 -24.79 -19.20 -13.86
CA ASP A 276 -25.65 -18.79 -12.76
C ASP A 276 -25.21 -17.44 -12.23
N SER A 277 -26.07 -16.45 -12.45
CA SER A 277 -25.86 -15.06 -12.05
C SER A 277 -25.48 -14.94 -10.58
N HIS A 278 -25.93 -15.87 -9.73
CA HIS A 278 -25.60 -15.92 -8.31
C HIS A 278 -24.10 -16.21 -8.03
N ILE A 279 -23.46 -17.15 -8.73
CA ILE A 279 -22.02 -17.43 -8.53
C ILE A 279 -21.18 -16.24 -9.00
N VAL A 280 -21.61 -15.58 -10.08
CA VAL A 280 -20.94 -14.38 -10.57
C VAL A 280 -21.08 -13.22 -9.57
N MET A 281 -22.24 -13.07 -8.95
CA MET A 281 -22.50 -12.01 -7.96
C MET A 281 -21.77 -12.25 -6.63
N ASP A 282 -21.66 -13.49 -6.15
CA ASP A 282 -20.95 -13.83 -4.92
C ASP A 282 -19.43 -13.57 -5.07
N GLY A 283 -18.84 -13.94 -6.21
CA GLY A 283 -17.43 -13.60 -6.51
C GLY A 283 -17.17 -12.09 -6.61
N VAL A 284 -18.10 -11.33 -7.20
CA VAL A 284 -18.02 -9.86 -7.26
C VAL A 284 -18.08 -9.24 -5.86
N GLN A 285 -18.86 -9.80 -4.93
CA GLN A 285 -18.90 -9.30 -3.55
C GLN A 285 -17.56 -9.51 -2.84
N ILE A 286 -16.93 -10.67 -3.01
CA ILE A 286 -15.62 -10.98 -2.41
C ILE A 286 -14.56 -9.97 -2.86
N GLU A 287 -14.46 -9.71 -4.17
CA GLU A 287 -13.45 -8.80 -4.72
C GLU A 287 -13.67 -7.34 -4.31
N LEU A 288 -14.93 -6.86 -4.33
CA LEU A 288 -15.26 -5.53 -3.80
C LEU A 288 -14.86 -5.40 -2.34
N GLY A 289 -15.03 -6.49 -1.60
CA GLY A 289 -14.53 -6.68 -0.25
C GLY A 289 -13.04 -6.48 -0.09
N GLU A 290 -12.23 -7.18 -0.88
CA GLU A 290 -10.77 -7.04 -0.84
C GLU A 290 -10.33 -5.61 -1.13
N VAL A 291 -10.91 -4.98 -2.16
CA VAL A 291 -10.62 -3.58 -2.51
C VAL A 291 -10.98 -2.65 -1.35
N PHE A 292 -12.12 -2.89 -0.70
CA PHE A 292 -12.55 -2.13 0.47
C PHE A 292 -11.62 -2.33 1.67
N VAL A 293 -11.24 -3.57 2.00
CA VAL A 293 -10.30 -3.91 3.08
C VAL A 293 -8.93 -3.27 2.83
N HIS A 294 -8.43 -3.30 1.58
CA HIS A 294 -7.22 -2.57 1.21
C HIS A 294 -7.35 -1.07 1.41
N GLY A 295 -8.49 -0.48 1.05
CA GLY A 295 -8.82 0.92 1.36
C GLY A 295 -8.72 1.23 2.86
N LEU A 296 -9.27 0.36 3.71
CA LEU A 296 -9.16 0.49 5.16
C LEU A 296 -7.71 0.41 5.66
N ALA A 297 -6.87 -0.43 5.05
CA ALA A 297 -5.45 -0.51 5.39
C ALA A 297 -4.73 0.83 5.18
N PHE A 298 -5.08 1.57 4.12
CA PHE A 298 -4.55 2.91 3.89
C PHE A 298 -5.01 3.90 4.97
N VAL A 299 -6.31 3.89 5.32
CA VAL A 299 -6.85 4.78 6.36
C VAL A 299 -6.21 4.48 7.71
N TYR A 300 -6.05 3.20 8.06
CA TYR A 300 -5.34 2.77 9.26
C TYR A 300 -3.88 3.27 9.26
N ALA A 301 -3.18 3.11 8.13
CA ALA A 301 -1.81 3.61 7.98
C ALA A 301 -1.74 5.11 8.22
N TRP A 302 -2.69 5.89 7.69
CA TRP A 302 -2.73 7.35 7.87
C TRP A 302 -2.91 7.74 9.33
N GLY A 303 -3.85 7.09 10.03
CA GLY A 303 -4.06 7.34 11.45
C GLY A 303 -2.79 7.06 12.27
N LEU A 304 -2.12 5.94 12.01
CA LEU A 304 -0.86 5.57 12.66
C LEU A 304 0.23 6.58 12.36
N TYR A 305 0.37 6.95 11.09
CA TYR A 305 1.39 7.89 10.63
C TYR A 305 1.19 9.30 11.20
N ASP A 306 -0.03 9.80 11.21
CA ASP A 306 -0.36 11.11 11.76
C ASP A 306 -0.13 11.14 13.28
N LEU A 307 -0.41 10.04 14.00
CA LEU A 307 -0.06 9.89 15.41
C LEU A 307 1.46 9.94 15.63
N LEU A 308 2.22 9.13 14.89
CA LEU A 308 3.68 9.10 15.01
C LEU A 308 4.33 10.44 14.67
N GLN A 309 3.83 11.15 13.63
CA GLN A 309 4.31 12.48 13.29
C GLN A 309 4.00 13.51 14.37
N SER A 310 2.77 13.52 14.89
CA SER A 310 2.33 14.46 15.92
C SER A 310 3.11 14.29 17.22
N PHE A 311 3.48 13.05 17.54
CA PHE A 311 4.34 12.75 18.67
C PHE A 311 5.80 13.13 18.38
N PHE A 312 6.37 12.69 17.27
CA PHE A 312 7.80 12.86 17.02
C PHE A 312 8.19 14.33 16.76
N PHE A 313 7.44 15.06 15.92
CA PHE A 313 7.86 16.40 15.51
C PHE A 313 7.54 17.47 16.56
N PRO A 314 6.27 17.72 16.94
CA PRO A 314 5.93 18.66 18.00
C PRO A 314 6.54 18.33 19.36
N VAL A 315 6.37 17.10 19.85
CA VAL A 315 6.72 16.76 21.25
C VAL A 315 8.22 16.45 21.41
N LEU A 316 8.80 15.59 20.59
CA LEU A 316 10.20 15.18 20.78
C LEU A 316 11.22 16.13 20.14
N MET A 317 10.85 16.78 19.03
CA MET A 317 11.79 17.58 18.22
C MET A 317 11.53 19.08 18.28
N SER A 318 10.49 19.52 19.00
CA SER A 318 10.04 20.91 19.10
C SER A 318 9.87 21.58 17.72
N CYS A 319 9.34 20.82 16.75
CA CYS A 319 9.05 21.28 15.39
C CYS A 319 7.55 21.22 15.14
N PRO A 320 6.90 22.27 14.62
CA PRO A 320 5.46 22.24 14.32
C PRO A 320 5.06 21.14 13.33
N SER A 321 5.91 20.84 12.35
CA SER A 321 5.65 19.79 11.36
C SER A 321 6.93 19.27 10.72
N TRP A 322 6.84 18.13 10.02
CA TRP A 322 7.93 17.58 9.22
C TRP A 322 8.45 18.55 8.14
N LYS A 323 7.56 19.40 7.59
CA LYS A 323 7.89 20.37 6.51
C LYS A 323 8.79 21.50 6.98
N THR A 324 8.61 21.94 8.22
CA THR A 324 9.38 23.04 8.82
C THR A 324 10.67 22.54 9.48
N CYS A 325 10.79 21.23 9.67
CA CYS A 325 11.88 20.61 10.39
C CYS A 325 13.08 20.29 9.47
N ASP A 326 14.27 20.15 10.05
CA ASP A 326 15.49 19.84 9.27
C ASP A 326 15.44 18.44 8.63
N PHE A 327 16.15 18.25 7.51
CA PHE A 327 16.23 16.95 6.83
C PHE A 327 16.86 15.89 7.75
N ARG A 328 17.77 16.29 8.65
CA ARG A 328 18.37 15.39 9.67
C ARG A 328 17.31 14.81 10.62
N LYS A 329 16.36 15.63 11.08
CA LYS A 329 15.26 15.20 11.96
C LYS A 329 14.27 14.31 11.20
N ASN A 330 13.99 14.63 9.92
CA ASN A 330 13.18 13.78 9.04
C ASN A 330 13.84 12.41 8.77
N PHE A 331 15.17 12.37 8.60
CA PHE A 331 15.93 11.13 8.46
C PHE A 331 15.80 10.26 9.72
N LEU A 332 16.02 10.86 10.89
CA LEU A 332 15.89 10.16 12.17
C LEU A 332 14.49 9.59 12.37
N PHE A 333 13.45 10.36 12.03
CA PHE A 333 12.06 9.87 12.05
C PHE A 333 11.87 8.65 11.16
N ALA A 334 12.30 8.74 9.89
CA ALA A 334 12.18 7.64 8.93
C ALA A 334 12.93 6.38 9.39
N LEU A 335 14.12 6.54 9.98
CA LEU A 335 14.91 5.45 10.54
C LEU A 335 14.18 4.78 11.73
N ILE A 336 13.66 5.56 12.68
CA ILE A 336 12.93 5.05 13.84
C ILE A 336 11.68 4.30 13.39
N VAL A 337 10.89 4.86 12.48
CA VAL A 337 9.71 4.21 11.93
C VAL A 337 10.09 2.91 11.22
N THR A 338 11.19 2.88 10.48
CA THR A 338 11.68 1.67 9.82
C THR A 338 12.02 0.58 10.84
N ILE A 339 12.78 0.92 11.89
CA ILE A 339 13.16 -0.01 12.96
C ILE A 339 11.90 -0.51 13.69
N PHE A 340 10.99 0.39 14.04
CA PHE A 340 9.73 0.04 14.69
C PHE A 340 8.89 -0.92 13.83
N SER A 341 8.70 -0.60 12.54
CA SER A 341 7.97 -1.46 11.60
C SER A 341 8.65 -2.83 11.46
N PHE A 342 9.97 -2.89 11.42
CA PHE A 342 10.72 -4.15 11.35
C PHE A 342 10.54 -5.01 12.62
N ILE A 343 10.67 -4.41 13.81
CA ILE A 343 10.48 -5.12 15.08
C ILE A 343 9.03 -5.59 15.20
N PHE A 344 8.05 -4.73 14.91
CA PHE A 344 6.64 -5.05 15.08
C PHE A 344 6.19 -6.14 14.09
N THR A 345 6.61 -6.07 12.83
CA THR A 345 6.38 -7.17 11.87
C THR A 345 7.07 -8.46 12.32
N GLY A 346 8.24 -8.38 12.96
CA GLY A 346 8.91 -9.49 13.63
C GLY A 346 8.08 -10.13 14.75
N LEU A 347 7.52 -9.32 15.64
CA LEU A 347 6.68 -9.78 16.76
C LEU A 347 5.35 -10.39 16.27
N GLU A 348 4.73 -9.76 15.27
CA GLU A 348 3.50 -10.25 14.64
C GLU A 348 3.70 -11.61 13.96
N ARG A 349 4.88 -11.91 13.42
CA ARG A 349 5.21 -13.24 12.88
C ARG A 349 5.19 -14.33 13.96
N SER A 350 5.66 -14.01 15.16
CA SER A 350 5.73 -14.96 16.28
C SER A 350 4.36 -15.25 16.89
N ALA A 351 3.40 -14.33 16.72
CA ALA A 351 2.03 -14.53 17.19
C ALA A 351 1.29 -15.54 16.29
N LYS A 352 1.13 -16.79 16.76
CA LYS A 352 0.35 -17.82 16.05
C LYS A 352 -1.11 -17.39 15.90
N LYS A 353 -1.50 -16.88 14.73
CA LYS A 353 -2.88 -16.53 14.42
C LYS A 353 -3.54 -17.68 13.65
N LYS A 354 -4.22 -18.56 14.39
CA LYS A 354 -4.95 -19.72 13.84
C LYS A 354 -6.24 -19.33 13.10
N THR A 355 -6.74 -18.11 13.29
CA THR A 355 -8.00 -17.65 12.71
C THR A 355 -7.74 -16.78 11.48
N LYS A 356 -8.60 -16.89 10.45
CA LYS A 356 -8.56 -16.02 9.26
C LYS A 356 -8.70 -14.54 9.62
N ALA A 357 -9.57 -14.21 10.58
CA ALA A 357 -9.65 -12.88 11.18
C ALA A 357 -8.29 -12.36 11.69
N GLY A 358 -7.48 -13.23 12.29
CA GLY A 358 -6.13 -12.90 12.71
C GLY A 358 -5.17 -12.67 11.54
N GLN A 359 -5.27 -13.47 10.47
CA GLN A 359 -4.47 -13.29 9.26
C GLN A 359 -4.81 -11.97 8.54
N SER A 360 -6.10 -11.63 8.41
CA SER A 360 -6.54 -10.37 7.82
C SER A 360 -6.09 -9.16 8.64
N ALA A 361 -6.14 -9.25 9.97
CA ALA A 361 -5.57 -8.23 10.86
C ALA A 361 -4.05 -8.07 10.68
N GLN A 362 -3.32 -9.19 10.54
CA GLN A 362 -1.87 -9.17 10.30
C GLN A 362 -1.54 -8.53 8.95
N LEU A 363 -2.30 -8.84 7.90
CA LEU A 363 -2.16 -8.23 6.59
C LEU A 363 -2.42 -6.71 6.64
N LEU A 364 -3.49 -6.29 7.34
CA LEU A 364 -3.83 -4.90 7.58
C LEU A 364 -2.67 -4.15 8.25
N ILE A 365 -2.17 -4.66 9.37
CA ILE A 365 -1.08 -4.06 10.14
C ILE A 365 0.22 -4.01 9.32
N THR A 366 0.58 -5.12 8.65
CA THR A 366 1.80 -5.21 7.84
C THR A 366 1.75 -4.21 6.68
N THR A 367 0.60 -4.11 6.01
CA THR A 367 0.36 -3.10 4.97
C THR A 367 0.51 -1.69 5.54
N ALA A 368 -0.13 -1.41 6.68
CA ALA A 368 -0.07 -0.08 7.29
C ALA A 368 1.35 0.33 7.73
N LEU A 369 2.10 -0.59 8.32
CA LEU A 369 3.50 -0.35 8.71
C LEU A 369 4.40 -0.10 7.49
N SER A 370 4.15 -0.82 6.39
CA SER A 370 4.89 -0.60 5.14
C SER A 370 4.64 0.81 4.59
N LEU A 371 3.37 1.24 4.55
CA LEU A 371 2.98 2.58 4.08
C LEU A 371 3.53 3.68 4.99
N THR A 372 3.44 3.50 6.30
CA THR A 372 3.97 4.44 7.31
C THR A 372 5.48 4.62 7.15
N CYS A 373 6.21 3.52 6.93
CA CYS A 373 7.65 3.54 6.65
C CYS A 373 7.95 4.37 5.39
N ILE A 374 7.26 4.08 4.29
CA ILE A 374 7.45 4.80 3.01
C ILE A 374 7.15 6.28 3.16
N TRP A 375 6.02 6.65 3.76
CA TRP A 375 5.66 8.06 3.91
C TRP A 375 6.70 8.83 4.72
N SER A 376 7.27 8.19 5.75
CA SER A 376 8.37 8.77 6.51
C SER A 376 9.59 9.04 5.64
N TRP A 377 9.98 8.08 4.79
CA TRP A 377 11.05 8.26 3.81
C TRP A 377 10.70 9.30 2.74
N SER A 378 9.46 9.34 2.24
CA SER A 378 8.97 10.33 1.28
C SER A 378 9.08 11.74 1.82
N ASN A 379 8.79 11.96 3.11
CA ASN A 379 9.00 13.25 3.76
C ASN A 379 10.48 13.65 3.76
N PHE A 380 11.36 12.73 4.16
CA PHE A 380 12.81 12.95 4.16
C PHE A 380 13.32 13.32 2.75
N TYR A 381 12.95 12.54 1.73
CA TYR A 381 13.31 12.82 0.34
C TYR A 381 12.75 14.17 -0.12
N SER A 382 11.51 14.48 0.22
CA SER A 382 10.88 15.77 -0.12
C SER A 382 11.64 16.94 0.49
N THR A 383 12.06 16.84 1.75
CA THR A 383 12.81 17.91 2.43
C THR A 383 14.21 18.07 1.84
N ILE A 384 14.91 16.98 1.49
CA ILE A 384 16.20 17.05 0.79
C ILE A 384 16.04 17.72 -0.56
N LEU A 385 15.09 17.25 -1.37
CA LEU A 385 14.88 17.73 -2.72
C LEU A 385 14.47 19.20 -2.73
N SER A 386 13.57 19.59 -1.83
CA SER A 386 13.17 20.99 -1.66
C SER A 386 14.36 21.88 -1.30
N ARG A 387 15.23 21.45 -0.38
CA ARG A 387 16.42 22.23 0.01
C ARG A 387 17.46 22.32 -1.10
N PHE A 388 17.69 21.20 -1.79
CA PHE A 388 18.63 21.17 -2.92
C PHE A 388 18.14 22.09 -4.03
N THR A 389 16.89 21.95 -4.44
CA THR A 389 16.29 22.72 -5.54
C THR A 389 16.16 24.20 -5.20
N SER A 390 15.85 24.57 -3.95
CA SER A 390 15.83 25.97 -3.51
C SER A 390 17.23 26.59 -3.53
N THR A 391 18.23 25.87 -3.02
CA THR A 391 19.63 26.34 -3.01
C THR A 391 20.16 26.48 -4.44
N TRP A 392 19.89 25.49 -5.29
CA TRP A 392 20.31 25.51 -6.68
C TRP A 392 19.66 26.65 -7.46
N THR A 393 18.35 26.84 -7.30
CA THR A 393 17.61 27.92 -7.99
C THR A 393 18.12 29.31 -7.56
N ARG A 394 18.56 29.46 -6.31
CA ARG A 394 19.20 30.70 -5.83
C ARG A 394 20.57 30.93 -6.46
N LEU A 395 21.36 29.88 -6.65
CA LEU A 395 22.71 29.99 -7.24
C LEU A 395 22.66 30.14 -8.78
N TYR A 396 21.69 29.50 -9.44
CA TYR A 396 21.58 29.43 -10.90
C TYR A 396 20.14 29.69 -11.38
N PRO A 397 19.64 30.94 -11.28
CA PRO A 397 18.23 31.26 -11.53
C PRO A 397 17.78 31.06 -12.99
N SER A 398 18.71 31.13 -13.96
CA SER A 398 18.41 31.00 -15.39
C SER A 398 18.26 29.56 -15.88
N ASN A 399 18.66 28.55 -15.09
CA ASN A 399 18.79 27.18 -15.58
C ASN A 399 17.65 26.26 -15.07
N VAL A 400 16.43 26.59 -15.49
CA VAL A 400 15.20 25.90 -15.05
C VAL A 400 15.16 24.43 -15.50
N LEU A 401 15.67 24.12 -16.69
CA LEU A 401 15.81 22.75 -17.20
C LEU A 401 16.69 21.88 -16.30
N THR A 402 17.72 22.46 -15.66
CA THR A 402 18.61 21.75 -14.74
C THR A 402 17.86 21.24 -13.51
N VAL A 403 16.88 21.99 -12.99
CA VAL A 403 16.07 21.56 -11.84
C VAL A 403 15.23 20.32 -12.19
N LEU A 404 14.63 20.28 -13.39
CA LEU A 404 13.93 19.09 -13.87
C LEU A 404 14.89 17.92 -14.05
N GLY A 405 16.06 18.16 -14.66
CA GLY A 405 17.11 17.16 -14.80
C GLY A 405 17.50 16.53 -13.46
N TRP A 406 17.65 17.34 -12.41
CA TRP A 406 17.92 16.85 -11.06
C TRP A 406 16.77 16.02 -10.49
N HIS A 407 15.51 16.42 -10.67
CA HIS A 407 14.36 15.62 -10.21
C HIS A 407 14.32 14.24 -10.88
N LEU A 408 14.53 14.20 -12.20
CA LEU A 408 14.57 12.95 -12.95
C LEU A 408 15.77 12.10 -12.54
N PHE A 409 16.93 12.71 -12.30
CA PHE A 409 18.12 12.04 -11.80
C PHE A 409 17.90 11.42 -10.41
N PHE A 410 17.39 12.18 -9.43
CA PHE A 410 17.10 11.65 -8.09
C PHE A 410 16.05 10.53 -8.14
N THR A 411 15.03 10.68 -8.99
CA THR A 411 14.01 9.65 -9.21
C THR A 411 14.65 8.38 -9.77
N LEU A 412 15.51 8.48 -10.78
CA LEU A 412 16.22 7.34 -11.37
C LEU A 412 17.13 6.65 -10.35
N VAL A 413 17.95 7.42 -9.62
CA VAL A 413 18.86 6.88 -8.59
C VAL A 413 18.07 6.14 -7.52
N ALA A 414 16.96 6.71 -7.06
CA ALA A 414 16.12 6.07 -6.06
C ALA A 414 15.44 4.81 -6.59
N TRP A 415 14.98 4.80 -7.85
CA TRP A 415 14.48 3.58 -8.51
C TRP A 415 15.54 2.48 -8.58
N LEU A 416 16.77 2.81 -8.98
CA LEU A 416 17.88 1.86 -9.03
C LEU A 416 18.22 1.32 -7.65
N PHE A 417 18.25 2.20 -6.63
CA PHE A 417 18.52 1.82 -5.25
C PHE A 417 17.45 0.88 -4.70
N MET A 418 16.15 1.22 -4.82
CA MET A 418 15.05 0.37 -4.37
C MET A 418 15.02 -0.97 -5.10
N SER A 419 15.33 -0.98 -6.40
CA SER A 419 15.40 -2.23 -7.18
C SER A 419 16.58 -3.11 -6.77
N ALA A 420 17.74 -2.51 -6.46
CA ALA A 420 18.90 -3.23 -5.96
C ALA A 420 18.66 -3.81 -4.56
N LEU A 421 18.00 -3.05 -3.67
CA LEU A 421 17.57 -3.53 -2.36
C LEU A 421 16.59 -4.70 -2.49
N TYR A 422 15.57 -4.56 -3.33
CA TYR A 422 14.59 -5.63 -3.57
C TYR A 422 15.28 -6.89 -4.09
N TYR A 423 16.16 -6.75 -5.09
CA TYR A 423 16.92 -7.87 -5.63
C TYR A 423 17.76 -8.56 -4.55
N LYS A 424 18.47 -7.81 -3.71
CA LYS A 424 19.31 -8.35 -2.64
C LYS A 424 18.49 -9.15 -1.63
N GLU A 425 17.34 -8.63 -1.21
CA GLU A 425 16.46 -9.34 -0.26
C GLU A 425 15.80 -10.58 -0.89
N LEU A 426 15.38 -10.51 -2.16
CA LEU A 426 14.93 -11.68 -2.89
C LEU A 426 16.01 -12.76 -2.98
N ASP A 427 17.26 -12.37 -3.25
CA ASP A 427 18.38 -13.30 -3.32
C ASP A 427 18.65 -13.97 -1.97
N ARG A 428 18.59 -13.19 -0.88
CA ARG A 428 18.69 -13.71 0.49
C ARG A 428 17.58 -14.72 0.81
N LEU A 429 16.33 -14.40 0.48
CA LEU A 429 15.19 -15.31 0.67
C LEU A 429 15.35 -16.60 -0.13
N ARG A 430 15.86 -16.52 -1.36
CA ARG A 430 16.13 -17.69 -2.18
C ARG A 430 17.21 -18.59 -1.59
N ILE A 431 18.32 -18.00 -1.12
CA ILE A 431 19.39 -18.76 -0.46
C ILE A 431 18.81 -19.47 0.77
N ALA A 432 18.02 -18.78 1.59
CA ALA A 432 17.37 -19.38 2.76
C ALA A 432 16.44 -20.55 2.39
N ARG A 433 15.64 -20.41 1.32
CA ARG A 433 14.78 -21.49 0.80
C ARG A 433 15.60 -22.70 0.33
N ARG A 434 16.66 -22.47 -0.46
CA ARG A 434 17.54 -23.55 -0.94
C ARG A 434 18.23 -24.28 0.21
N THR A 435 18.81 -23.55 1.15
CA THR A 435 19.46 -24.15 2.32
C THR A 435 18.46 -24.98 3.15
N ARG A 436 17.20 -24.54 3.26
CA ARG A 436 16.14 -25.33 3.91
C ARG A 436 15.80 -26.59 3.11
N GLU A 437 15.66 -26.49 1.79
CA GLU A 437 15.41 -27.64 0.92
C GLU A 437 16.56 -28.66 0.98
N GLU A 438 17.82 -28.19 0.94
CA GLU A 438 19.01 -29.01 1.11
C GLU A 438 19.06 -29.68 2.49
N LEU A 439 18.76 -28.95 3.57
CA LEU A 439 18.68 -29.50 4.92
C LEU A 439 17.60 -30.59 5.02
N ASN A 440 16.43 -30.34 4.42
CA ASN A 440 15.32 -31.30 4.37
C ASN A 440 15.66 -32.53 3.51
N GLN A 441 16.52 -32.39 2.50
CA GLN A 441 17.02 -33.51 1.69
C GLN A 441 18.14 -34.29 2.39
N GLN A 442 19.03 -33.63 3.13
CA GLN A 442 20.13 -34.27 3.89
C GLN A 442 19.63 -35.00 5.13
N HIS A 443 18.55 -34.49 5.73
CA HIS A 443 17.86 -35.13 6.84
C HIS A 443 16.44 -35.50 6.39
N PRO A 444 16.31 -36.44 5.43
CA PRO A 444 15.00 -36.87 4.95
C PRO A 444 14.20 -37.43 6.12
N LEU A 445 12.87 -37.38 6.02
CA LEU A 445 11.91 -37.77 7.05
C LEU A 445 11.98 -39.27 7.48
N GLU A 446 12.98 -40.02 7.02
CA GLU A 446 13.17 -41.42 7.38
C GLU A 446 13.89 -41.52 8.73
N HIS A 447 13.15 -42.09 9.70
CA HIS A 447 13.59 -42.55 11.01
C HIS A 447 14.74 -41.73 11.64
N MET A 448 14.40 -40.71 12.44
CA MET A 448 15.17 -40.58 13.68
C MET A 448 15.03 -41.93 14.34
N ASP A 449 16.16 -42.62 14.49
CA ASP A 449 16.28 -43.93 15.12
C ASP A 449 15.81 -43.82 16.57
N LEU A 450 14.49 -43.80 16.72
CA LEU A 450 13.80 -43.74 18.00
C LEU A 450 14.04 -45.05 18.73
N GLU A 451 14.36 -46.14 18.03
CA GLU A 451 14.83 -47.39 18.63
C GLU A 451 16.20 -47.17 19.31
N GLY A 452 17.18 -46.55 18.65
CA GLY A 452 18.46 -46.21 19.28
C GLY A 452 18.36 -45.27 20.48
N ILE A 453 17.45 -44.29 20.46
CA ILE A 453 17.21 -43.40 21.61
C ILE A 453 16.41 -44.08 22.72
N LEU A 454 15.49 -44.99 22.39
CA LEU A 454 14.77 -45.79 23.39
C LEU A 454 15.68 -46.84 24.04
N GLU A 455 16.65 -47.40 23.32
CA GLU A 455 17.69 -48.28 23.86
C GLU A 455 18.70 -47.54 24.75
N GLU A 456 18.94 -46.25 24.53
CA GLU A 456 19.74 -45.41 25.44
C GLU A 456 18.97 -44.92 26.69
N ILE A 457 17.63 -44.87 26.62
CA ILE A 457 16.75 -44.45 27.72
C ILE A 457 16.32 -45.63 28.61
N GLN A 458 16.24 -46.85 28.07
CA GLN A 458 16.03 -48.09 28.83
C GLN A 458 17.32 -48.58 29.49
#